data_AF-A0A0M1JDL2-F1
#
_entry.id   AF-A0A0M1JDL2-F1
#
_cell.length_a   1.000
_cell.length_b   1.000
_cell.length_c   1.000
_cell.angle_alpha   90.00
_cell.angle_beta   90.00
_cell.angle_gamma   90.00
#
_symmetry.space_group_name_H-M   'P 1'
#
loop_
_entity.id
_entity.type
_entity.pdbx_description
1 polymer ?
#
loop_
_entity_poly.entity_id
_entity_poly.type
_entity_poly.pdbx_seq_one_letter_code
_entity_poly.pdbx_strand_id
1 'polypeptide(L)'
;MIQTLSKERAQSLFYVGGILLLFLFLALGFQTALDLSSQKSLYDSSVDHELSANVILGKTLWDKNNCSGCHTLLGEGSYFGSELDTVFSRYQGHREAIKDSIRFIDTYGIRERRVMPRFKFTESELDAIVDFLRYASEINIKHWPTPIKG
;
A
#
# COMPACT_ATOMS: atom_id res chain seq x y z
N MET A 1 15.28 -45.75 -22.66
CA MET A 1 16.09 -44.76 -23.38
C MET A 1 15.70 -43.39 -22.83
N ILE A 2 16.53 -42.78 -21.98
CA ILE A 2 16.25 -41.44 -21.44
C ILE A 2 16.54 -40.46 -22.59
N GLN A 3 15.51 -39.83 -23.14
CA GLN A 3 15.72 -38.78 -24.14
C GLN A 3 16.44 -37.61 -23.45
N THR A 4 17.68 -37.37 -23.84
CA THR A 4 18.42 -36.19 -23.42
C THR A 4 17.81 -34.96 -24.09
N LEU A 5 17.50 -33.93 -23.31
CA LEU A 5 17.00 -32.66 -23.81
C LEU A 5 18.10 -32.01 -24.69
N SER A 6 17.87 -31.88 -25.99
CA SER A 6 18.82 -31.18 -26.87
C SER A 6 18.79 -29.67 -26.62
N LYS A 7 19.89 -28.97 -26.95
CA LYS A 7 19.99 -27.52 -26.81
C LYS A 7 18.88 -26.80 -27.57
N GLU A 8 18.58 -27.24 -28.78
CA GLU A 8 17.56 -26.65 -29.67
C GLU A 8 16.16 -26.83 -29.07
N ARG A 9 15.88 -28.01 -28.48
CA ARG A 9 14.61 -28.26 -27.79
C ARG A 9 14.47 -27.41 -26.52
N ALA A 10 15.55 -27.25 -25.76
CA ALA A 10 15.58 -26.37 -24.59
C ALA A 10 15.36 -24.90 -24.98
N GLN A 11 15.98 -24.44 -26.07
CA GLN A 11 15.79 -23.08 -26.59
C GLN A 11 14.35 -22.86 -27.06
N SER A 12 13.77 -23.80 -27.80
CA SER A 12 12.38 -23.71 -28.24
C SER A 12 11.42 -23.66 -27.05
N LEU A 13 11.63 -24.50 -26.03
CA LEU A 13 10.84 -24.48 -24.80
C LEU A 13 10.93 -23.12 -24.08
N PHE A 14 12.13 -22.54 -24.00
CA PHE A 14 12.34 -21.24 -23.39
C PHE A 14 11.59 -20.13 -24.14
N TYR A 15 11.75 -20.03 -25.47
CA TYR A 15 11.11 -18.97 -26.24
C TYR A 15 9.60 -19.14 -26.34
N VAL A 16 9.11 -20.33 -26.70
CA VAL A 16 7.67 -20.58 -26.85
C VAL A 16 6.98 -20.53 -25.49
N GLY A 17 7.55 -21.17 -24.47
CA GLY A 17 7.02 -21.14 -23.11
C GLY A 17 7.04 -19.73 -22.53
N GLY A 18 8.14 -18.99 -22.72
CA GLY A 18 8.25 -17.60 -22.28
C GLY A 18 7.22 -16.69 -22.95
N ILE A 19 7.04 -16.81 -24.26
CA ILE A 19 6.03 -16.04 -25.01
C ILE A 19 4.62 -16.40 -24.54
N LEU A 20 4.31 -17.69 -24.37
CA LEU A 20 3.00 -18.13 -23.87
C LEU A 20 2.71 -17.58 -22.47
N LEU A 21 3.65 -17.70 -21.54
CA LEU A 21 3.50 -17.21 -20.17
C LEU A 21 3.42 -15.68 -20.12
N LEU A 22 4.15 -14.97 -21.00
CA LEU A 22 4.06 -13.52 -21.13
C LEU A 22 2.65 -13.10 -21.57
N PHE A 23 2.10 -13.71 -22.62
CA PHE A 23 0.74 -13.39 -23.08
C PHE A 23 -0.32 -13.76 -22.03
N LEU A 24 -0.16 -14.89 -21.33
CA LEU A 24 -1.05 -15.25 -20.24
C LEU A 24 -0.99 -14.23 -19.10
N PHE A 25 0.19 -13.78 -18.70
CA PHE A 25 0.36 -12.74 -17.68
C PHE A 25 -0.29 -11.42 -18.10
N LEU A 26 -0.09 -11.00 -19.35
CA LEU A 26 -0.72 -9.78 -19.88
C LEU A 26 -2.26 -9.89 -19.92
N ALA A 27 -2.80 -11.04 -20.31
CA ALA A 27 -4.24 -11.28 -20.32
C ALA A 27 -4.85 -11.22 -18.90
N LEU A 28 -4.21 -11.88 -17.93
CA LEU A 28 -4.64 -11.84 -16.52
C LEU A 28 -4.46 -10.44 -15.90
N GLY A 29 -3.39 -9.74 -16.25
CA GLY A 29 -3.15 -8.36 -15.83
C GLY A 29 -4.22 -7.41 -16.37
N PHE A 30 -4.59 -7.56 -17.65
CA PHE A 30 -5.68 -6.80 -18.26
C PHE A 30 -7.02 -7.09 -17.60
N GLN A 31 -7.35 -8.36 -17.36
CA GLN A 31 -8.56 -8.76 -16.64
C GLN A 31 -8.60 -8.14 -15.23
N THR A 32 -7.48 -8.21 -14.50
CA THR A 32 -7.36 -7.62 -13.16
C THR A 32 -7.59 -6.10 -13.20
N ALA A 33 -7.04 -5.41 -14.20
CA ALA A 33 -7.24 -3.96 -14.35
C ALA A 33 -8.70 -3.60 -14.60
N LEU A 34 -9.42 -4.40 -15.40
CA LEU A 34 -10.86 -4.24 -15.62
C LEU A 34 -11.65 -4.50 -14.33
N ASP A 35 -11.32 -5.57 -13.60
CA ASP A 35 -11.98 -5.91 -12.34
C ASP A 35 -11.78 -4.80 -11.29
N LEU A 36 -10.58 -4.23 -11.17
CA LEU A 36 -10.31 -3.09 -10.29
C LEU A 36 -11.07 -1.82 -10.71
N SER A 37 -11.19 -1.57 -12.02
CA SER A 37 -11.98 -0.43 -12.52
C SER A 37 -13.47 -0.58 -12.21
N SER A 38 -14.00 -1.81 -12.24
CA SER A 38 -15.39 -2.11 -11.87
C SER A 38 -15.61 -2.06 -10.36
N GLN A 39 -14.64 -2.52 -9.54
CA GLN A 39 -14.68 -2.37 -8.09
C GLN A 39 -14.62 -0.91 -7.67
N LYS A 40 -13.81 -0.08 -8.34
CA LYS A 40 -13.83 1.38 -8.15
C LYS A 40 -15.24 1.91 -8.35
N SER A 41 -15.93 1.51 -9.43
CA SER A 41 -17.32 1.89 -9.70
C SER A 41 -18.34 1.41 -8.66
N LEU A 42 -18.07 0.30 -7.94
CA LEU A 42 -18.96 -0.24 -6.90
C LEU A 42 -18.75 0.43 -5.54
N TYR A 43 -17.49 0.74 -5.17
CA TYR A 43 -17.16 1.46 -3.95
C TYR A 43 -17.52 2.95 -4.04
N ASP A 44 -17.40 3.55 -5.24
CA ASP A 44 -17.83 4.92 -5.60
C ASP A 44 -19.34 5.17 -5.45
N SER A 45 -20.15 4.10 -5.33
CA SER A 45 -21.62 4.21 -5.28
C SER A 45 -22.24 4.22 -3.88
N SER A 46 -21.48 3.91 -2.82
CA SER A 46 -22.03 3.74 -1.45
C SER A 46 -21.39 4.61 -0.37
N VAL A 47 -20.33 5.35 -0.67
CA VAL A 47 -19.72 6.33 0.23
C VAL A 47 -19.22 7.52 -0.63
N ASP A 48 -19.23 8.74 -0.09
CA ASP A 48 -18.61 9.97 -0.66
C ASP A 48 -17.06 9.86 -0.80
N HIS A 49 -16.57 8.70 -1.26
CA HIS A 49 -15.19 8.33 -1.49
C HIS A 49 -14.87 8.29 -2.98
N GLU A 50 -15.26 9.33 -3.70
CA GLU A 50 -14.52 9.68 -4.91
C GLU A 50 -13.03 9.77 -4.51
N LEU A 51 -12.11 9.33 -5.39
CA LEU A 51 -10.67 9.45 -5.13
C LEU A 51 -10.32 10.94 -5.02
N SER A 52 -10.49 11.50 -3.82
CA SER A 52 -10.55 12.93 -3.63
C SER A 52 -9.18 13.54 -3.87
N ALA A 53 -9.16 14.83 -4.21
CA ALA A 53 -7.91 15.58 -4.32
C ALA A 53 -7.06 15.44 -3.04
N ASN A 54 -7.69 15.33 -1.86
CA ASN A 54 -7.00 15.10 -0.59
C ASN A 54 -6.36 13.73 -0.50
N VAL A 55 -7.03 12.64 -0.92
CA VAL A 55 -6.44 11.29 -0.92
C VAL A 55 -5.22 11.24 -1.85
N ILE A 56 -5.32 11.86 -3.04
CA ILE A 56 -4.22 11.95 -4.01
C ILE A 56 -3.05 12.78 -3.44
N LEU A 57 -3.35 13.89 -2.78
CA LEU A 57 -2.35 14.72 -2.11
C LEU A 57 -1.66 13.94 -0.97
N GLY A 58 -2.43 13.22 -0.16
CA GLY A 58 -1.93 12.37 0.92
C GLY A 58 -0.97 11.29 0.41
N LYS A 59 -1.35 10.61 -0.68
CA LYS A 59 -0.46 9.65 -1.35
C LYS A 59 0.81 10.34 -1.87
N THR A 60 0.70 11.53 -2.45
CA THR A 60 1.85 12.29 -2.94
C THR A 60 2.80 12.66 -1.80
N LEU A 61 2.26 13.06 -0.64
CA LEU A 61 3.05 13.33 0.56
C LEU A 61 3.71 12.07 1.11
N TRP A 62 3.00 10.94 1.13
CA TRP A 62 3.54 9.63 1.50
C TRP A 62 4.77 9.27 0.68
N ASP A 63 4.68 9.39 -0.65
CA ASP A 63 5.77 9.08 -1.58
C ASP A 63 6.93 10.08 -1.42
N LYS A 64 6.64 11.39 -1.40
CA LYS A 64 7.66 12.45 -1.30
C LYS A 64 8.48 12.39 -0.02
N ASN A 65 7.88 11.93 1.07
CA ASN A 65 8.53 11.86 2.38
C ASN A 65 9.08 10.46 2.70
N ASN A 66 9.04 9.54 1.72
CA ASN A 66 9.57 8.17 1.84
C ASN A 66 9.04 7.44 3.08
N CYS A 67 7.73 7.57 3.36
CA CYS A 67 7.10 6.93 4.51
C CYS A 67 7.27 5.41 4.46
N SER A 68 7.19 4.82 3.25
CA SER A 68 7.46 3.39 2.99
C SER A 68 8.91 2.96 3.26
N GLY A 69 9.85 3.90 3.33
CA GLY A 69 11.23 3.64 3.73
C GLY A 69 11.37 3.24 5.20
N CYS A 70 10.36 3.54 6.03
CA CYS A 70 10.29 3.06 7.41
C CYS A 70 9.09 2.16 7.66
N HIS A 71 7.91 2.46 7.12
CA HIS A 71 6.67 1.76 7.39
C HIS A 71 6.31 0.75 6.30
N THR A 72 5.47 -0.21 6.66
CA THR A 72 4.70 -0.98 5.69
C THR A 72 3.31 -0.37 5.52
N LEU A 73 2.76 -0.50 4.32
CA LEU A 73 1.36 -0.21 3.99
C LEU A 73 0.83 -1.39 3.19
N LEU A 74 -0.22 -2.05 3.68
CA LEU A 74 -0.74 -3.30 3.11
C LEU A 74 0.35 -4.40 3.04
N GLY A 75 1.29 -4.38 3.98
CA GLY A 75 2.38 -5.37 4.08
C GLY A 75 3.60 -5.08 3.21
N GLU A 76 3.59 -4.02 2.40
CA GLU A 76 4.70 -3.63 1.54
C GLU A 76 5.41 -2.38 2.08
N GLY A 77 6.74 -2.38 2.08
CA GLY A 77 7.56 -1.28 2.57
C GLY A 77 8.73 -1.77 3.43
N SER A 78 9.02 -1.02 4.49
CA SER A 78 10.11 -1.30 5.43
C SER A 78 9.58 -1.70 6.81
N TYR A 79 10.36 -2.47 7.56
CA TYR A 79 9.95 -3.06 8.85
C TYR A 79 10.48 -2.28 10.07
N PHE A 80 10.81 -1.01 9.88
CA PHE A 80 11.33 -0.16 10.93
C PHE A 80 10.21 0.50 11.75
N GLY A 81 9.20 1.03 11.08
CA GLY A 81 7.95 1.52 11.62
C GLY A 81 6.89 0.42 11.64
N SER A 82 5.74 0.72 12.22
CA SER A 82 4.61 -0.21 12.22
C SER A 82 3.87 -0.20 10.89
N GLU A 83 3.11 -1.26 10.63
CA GLU A 83 2.08 -1.31 9.58
C GLU A 83 1.04 -0.20 9.78
N LEU A 84 0.64 0.45 8.68
CA LEU A 84 -0.21 1.64 8.66
C LEU A 84 -1.59 1.45 8.05
N ASP A 85 -1.90 0.31 7.43
CA ASP A 85 -3.28 0.00 7.04
C ASP A 85 -4.22 -0.20 8.26
N THR A 86 -3.67 -0.64 9.40
CA THR A 86 -4.39 -0.79 10.67
C THR A 86 -4.40 0.47 11.54
N VAL A 87 -3.82 1.58 11.09
CA VAL A 87 -3.64 2.78 11.94
C VAL A 87 -4.98 3.32 12.43
N PHE A 88 -6.02 3.32 11.59
CA PHE A 88 -7.36 3.75 11.97
C PHE A 88 -7.96 2.85 13.05
N SER A 89 -7.79 1.54 12.93
CA SER A 89 -8.27 0.61 13.94
C SER A 89 -7.51 0.77 15.26
N ARG A 90 -6.18 0.95 15.21
CA ARG A 90 -5.32 1.18 16.39
C ARG A 90 -5.72 2.45 17.16
N TYR A 91 -6.07 3.52 16.44
CA TYR A 91 -6.53 4.77 17.02
C TYR A 91 -8.07 4.84 17.18
N GLN A 92 -8.79 3.73 17.01
CA GLN A 92 -10.26 3.65 17.14
C GLN A 92 -11.00 4.70 16.28
N GLY A 93 -10.46 5.03 15.10
CA GLY A 93 -11.01 6.03 14.18
C GLY A 93 -10.74 7.49 14.54
N HIS A 94 -10.01 7.78 15.62
CA HIS A 94 -9.73 9.16 16.05
C HIS A 94 -8.68 9.84 15.16
N ARG A 95 -9.15 10.57 14.16
CA ARG A 95 -8.30 11.28 13.18
C ARG A 95 -7.29 12.23 13.82
N GLU A 96 -7.70 13.02 14.81
CA GLU A 96 -6.81 13.96 15.50
C GLU A 96 -5.66 13.24 16.20
N ALA A 97 -5.91 12.08 16.81
CA ALA A 97 -4.86 11.28 17.45
C ALA A 97 -3.83 10.76 16.43
N ILE A 98 -4.26 10.42 15.21
CA ILE A 98 -3.36 10.06 14.11
C ILE A 98 -2.52 11.28 13.70
N LYS A 99 -3.13 12.46 13.54
CA LYS A 99 -2.40 13.70 13.22
C LYS A 99 -1.37 14.06 14.29
N ASP A 100 -1.75 13.96 15.56
CA ASP A 100 -0.86 14.23 16.69
C ASP A 100 0.29 13.24 16.74
N SER A 101 0.06 11.97 16.40
CA SER A 101 1.14 10.99 16.29
C SER A 101 2.18 11.41 15.23
N ILE A 102 1.73 11.91 14.07
CA ILE A 102 2.64 12.38 13.01
C ILE A 102 3.42 13.63 13.46
N ARG A 103 2.80 14.52 14.25
CA ARG A 103 3.44 15.74 14.75
C ARG A 103 4.47 15.48 15.84
N PHE A 104 4.16 14.59 16.78
CA PHE A 104 4.80 14.59 18.09
C PHE A 104 5.55 13.31 18.46
N ILE A 105 5.58 12.28 17.59
CA ILE A 105 6.19 10.98 17.93
C ILE A 105 7.69 11.05 18.30
N ASP A 106 8.39 12.13 17.95
CA ASP A 106 9.80 12.35 18.30
C ASP A 106 10.02 13.29 19.51
N THR A 107 8.96 13.81 20.12
CA THR A 107 9.04 14.89 21.13
C THR A 107 9.75 14.46 22.41
N TYR A 108 9.77 13.16 22.70
CA TYR A 108 10.25 12.64 23.99
C TYR A 108 11.77 12.36 24.05
N GLY A 109 12.51 12.50 22.93
CA GLY A 109 13.98 12.45 22.94
C GLY A 109 14.60 11.19 23.56
N ILE A 110 13.86 10.07 23.59
CA ILE A 110 14.29 8.83 24.24
C ILE A 110 15.41 8.21 23.39
N ARG A 111 16.66 8.29 23.87
CA ARG A 111 17.90 7.90 23.16
C ARG A 111 17.90 6.49 22.56
N GLU A 112 17.04 5.59 23.03
CA GLU A 112 17.03 4.17 22.65
C GLU A 112 15.77 3.76 21.85
N ARG A 113 14.89 4.69 21.49
CA ARG A 113 13.70 4.39 20.67
C ARG A 113 13.94 4.67 19.19
N ARG A 114 13.21 3.94 18.35
CA ARG A 114 13.04 4.29 16.93
C ARG A 114 12.33 5.63 16.84
N VAL A 115 12.84 6.53 16.01
CA VAL A 115 12.34 7.90 15.87
C VAL A 115 11.91 8.15 14.42
N MET A 116 10.74 8.74 14.24
CA MET A 116 10.27 9.24 12.95
C MET A 116 10.69 10.72 12.78
N PRO A 117 11.14 11.16 11.60
CA PRO A 117 11.53 12.55 11.36
C PRO A 117 10.37 13.55 11.53
N ARG A 118 10.68 14.82 11.84
CA ARG A 118 9.68 15.91 11.78
C ARG A 118 9.56 16.45 10.36
N PHE A 119 8.43 16.18 9.73
CA PHE A 119 8.15 16.62 8.36
C PHE A 119 7.56 18.04 8.24
N LYS A 120 7.24 18.70 9.37
CA LYS A 120 6.67 20.08 9.42
C LYS A 120 5.47 20.28 8.47
N PHE A 121 4.58 19.30 8.39
CA PHE A 121 3.36 19.39 7.59
C PHE A 121 2.43 20.48 8.12
N THR A 122 1.73 21.13 7.19
CA THR A 122 0.57 22.00 7.47
C THR A 122 -0.64 21.17 7.90
N GLU A 123 -1.64 21.82 8.49
CA GLU A 123 -2.92 21.18 8.86
C GLU A 123 -3.56 20.44 7.67
N SER A 124 -3.62 21.11 6.52
CA SER A 124 -4.19 20.53 5.29
C SER A 124 -3.41 19.32 4.77
N GLU A 125 -2.09 19.34 4.90
CA GLU A 125 -1.25 18.20 4.50
C GLU A 125 -1.43 17.02 5.45
N LEU A 126 -1.58 17.28 6.75
CA LEU A 126 -1.89 16.23 7.74
C LEU A 126 -3.26 15.61 7.48
N ASP A 127 -4.28 16.43 7.21
CA ASP A 127 -5.61 15.94 6.86
C ASP A 127 -5.57 15.08 5.59
N ALA A 128 -4.80 15.50 4.57
CA ALA A 128 -4.60 14.74 3.35
C ALA A 128 -3.92 13.38 3.60
N ILE A 129 -2.87 13.34 4.42
CA ILE A 129 -2.21 12.07 4.80
C ILE A 129 -3.19 11.15 5.53
N VAL A 130 -3.96 11.69 6.48
CA VAL A 130 -4.95 10.90 7.23
C VAL A 130 -6.09 10.41 6.33
N ASP A 131 -6.54 11.20 5.36
CA ASP A 131 -7.51 10.77 4.34
C ASP A 131 -6.98 9.64 3.47
N PHE A 132 -5.70 9.72 3.07
CA PHE A 132 -5.05 8.65 2.33
C PHE A 132 -4.92 7.36 3.16
N LEU A 133 -4.52 7.46 4.43
CA LEU A 133 -4.42 6.29 5.32
C LEU A 133 -5.79 5.66 5.60
N ARG A 134 -6.85 6.48 5.69
CA ARG A 134 -8.23 5.99 5.79
C ARG A 134 -8.62 5.20 4.55
N TYR A 135 -8.42 5.81 3.38
CA TYR A 135 -8.68 5.17 2.10
C TYR A 135 -7.94 3.82 1.99
N ALA A 136 -6.65 3.79 2.34
CA ALA A 136 -5.86 2.56 2.31
C ALA A 136 -6.38 1.47 3.26
N SER A 137 -6.87 1.84 4.45
CA SER A 137 -7.42 0.89 5.44
C SER A 137 -8.73 0.22 5.01
N GLU A 138 -9.44 0.81 4.04
CA GLU A 138 -10.74 0.33 3.56
C GLU A 138 -10.62 -0.51 2.28
N ILE A 139 -9.41 -0.64 1.71
CA ILE A 139 -9.16 -1.48 0.53
C ILE A 139 -9.44 -2.95 0.88
N ASN A 140 -10.23 -3.62 0.05
CA ASN A 140 -10.47 -5.05 0.21
C ASN A 140 -9.21 -5.88 -0.12
N ILE A 141 -8.47 -6.22 0.91
CA ILE A 141 -7.23 -7.00 0.83
C ILE A 141 -7.40 -8.46 1.29
N LYS A 142 -8.58 -9.05 1.06
CA LYS A 142 -8.87 -10.48 1.33
C LYS A 142 -8.47 -10.93 2.74
N HIS A 143 -9.01 -10.26 3.76
CA HIS A 143 -8.81 -10.58 5.18
C HIS A 143 -7.36 -10.46 5.68
N TRP A 144 -6.52 -9.72 4.96
CA TRP A 144 -5.26 -9.20 5.49
C TRP A 144 -5.51 -7.91 6.29
N PRO A 145 -4.69 -7.58 7.30
CA PRO A 145 -3.83 -8.48 8.06
C PRO A 145 -4.67 -9.34 9.02
N THR A 146 -4.07 -10.39 9.60
CA THR A 146 -4.71 -11.10 10.72
C THR A 146 -5.02 -10.11 11.87
N PRO A 147 -6.05 -10.36 12.71
CA PRO A 147 -6.51 -9.42 13.72
C PRO A 147 -5.37 -8.77 14.50
N ILE A 148 -5.50 -7.46 14.69
CA ILE A 148 -4.53 -6.55 15.31
C ILE A 148 -3.92 -7.20 16.57
N LYS A 149 -2.60 -7.45 16.53
CA LYS A 149 -1.85 -7.59 17.78
C LYS A 149 -1.68 -6.17 18.31
N GLY A 150 -2.29 -5.91 19.47
CA GLY A 150 -2.18 -4.63 20.18
C GLY A 150 -0.74 -4.20 20.40
#